data_AF-A0A1M6WS67-F1
#
_entry.id   AF-A0A1M6WS67-F1
#
_cell.length_a   1.000
_cell.length_b   1.000
_cell.length_c   1.000
_cell.angle_alpha   90.00
_cell.angle_beta   90.00
_cell.angle_gamma   90.00
#
_symmetry.space_group_name_H-M   'P 1'
#
loop_
_entity.id
_entity.type
_entity.pdbx_description
1 polymer ?
#
loop_
_entity_poly.entity_id
_entity_poly.type
_entity_poly.pdbx_seq_one_letter_code
_entity_poly.pdbx_strand_id
1 'polypeptide(L)'
;MKNRFTAALTALAATVLLFSSCSKNEDSKSGTTKFSVYLTDAPSPYDEVNVDIQDVMVNSTSDTASGWQSLHIIKPGIYNLLDFSNGIDTLLASYDIPAGKISQVRLVLGSNNSVVIGGSSFPLETPSAQQSGLKLNVHADLVAGVEYRLWLDFDANRSVVTTGSGKYILKPVIRTYTEATSGSIAGIVLPPLSAKGVFILQNADTIAAAIPDATGAFLVAGLNAGAYNVAVAGNGILKDTTLLGVNVTVGKVTTVGTVTLH
;
A
#
# COMPACT_ATOMS: atom_id res chain seq x y z
N MET A 1 -59.06 -63.29 52.27
CA MET A 1 -59.97 -62.14 52.51
C MET A 1 -59.17 -61.02 53.17
N LYS A 2 -59.34 -59.78 52.67
CA LYS A 2 -58.87 -58.48 53.21
C LYS A 2 -57.41 -58.05 52.92
N ASN A 3 -57.24 -57.32 51.80
CA ASN A 3 -56.83 -55.88 51.72
C ASN A 3 -56.37 -55.24 53.05
N ARG A 4 -55.36 -54.37 53.19
CA ARG A 4 -54.70 -53.31 52.39
C ARG A 4 -53.51 -52.82 53.28
N PHE A 5 -52.39 -52.31 52.79
CA PHE A 5 -52.20 -50.87 52.56
C PHE A 5 -50.83 -50.64 51.92
N THR A 6 -50.87 -49.96 50.78
CA THR A 6 -49.76 -49.44 49.98
C THR A 6 -49.04 -48.30 50.70
N ALA A 7 -47.73 -48.44 50.91
CA ALA A 7 -46.84 -47.33 51.24
C ALA A 7 -46.30 -46.73 49.93
N ALA A 8 -46.84 -45.57 49.57
CA ALA A 8 -46.33 -44.70 48.52
C ALA A 8 -45.47 -43.61 49.17
N LEU A 9 -44.22 -43.45 48.74
CA LEU A 9 -43.72 -42.15 48.27
C LEU A 9 -42.42 -42.37 47.48
N THR A 10 -42.61 -42.44 46.17
CA THR A 10 -41.60 -42.54 45.12
C THR A 10 -40.67 -41.34 45.11
N ALA A 11 -39.40 -41.65 44.84
CA ALA A 11 -38.26 -40.76 44.79
C ALA A 11 -38.45 -39.54 43.87
N LEU A 12 -37.95 -38.43 44.38
CA LEU A 12 -37.72 -37.14 43.74
C LEU A 12 -36.81 -37.31 42.50
N ALA A 13 -37.40 -37.43 41.31
CA ALA A 13 -36.68 -37.28 40.04
C ALA A 13 -36.69 -35.80 39.64
N ALA A 14 -35.68 -35.06 40.10
CA ALA A 14 -35.40 -33.71 39.62
C ALA A 14 -34.94 -33.78 38.17
N THR A 15 -35.84 -33.52 37.24
CA THR A 15 -35.54 -33.35 35.81
C THR A 15 -34.76 -32.05 35.63
N VAL A 16 -33.43 -32.16 35.56
CA VAL A 16 -32.54 -31.09 35.13
C VAL A 16 -32.82 -30.82 33.66
N LEU A 17 -33.62 -29.78 33.39
CA LEU A 17 -33.75 -29.18 32.08
C LEU A 17 -32.44 -28.44 31.76
N LEU A 18 -31.56 -29.12 31.03
CA LEU A 18 -30.38 -28.51 30.41
C LEU A 18 -30.87 -27.55 29.32
N PHE A 19 -31.00 -26.27 29.67
CA PHE A 19 -31.09 -25.21 28.67
C PHE A 19 -29.73 -25.10 27.96
N SER A 20 -29.61 -25.82 26.83
CA SER A 20 -28.54 -25.58 25.87
C SER A 20 -28.80 -24.23 25.19
N SER A 21 -28.20 -23.19 25.73
CA SER A 21 -28.06 -21.89 25.05
C SER A 21 -27.05 -22.08 23.91
N CYS A 22 -27.53 -22.46 22.74
CA CYS A 22 -26.79 -22.25 21.50
C CYS A 22 -26.80 -20.74 21.22
N SER A 23 -25.73 -20.05 21.60
CA SER A 23 -25.39 -18.78 20.97
C SER A 23 -25.29 -19.05 19.47
N LYS A 24 -26.10 -18.35 18.67
CA LYS A 24 -25.91 -18.28 17.22
C LYS A 24 -24.51 -17.72 16.98
N ASN A 25 -23.55 -18.60 16.72
CA ASN A 25 -22.29 -18.20 16.11
C ASN A 25 -22.65 -17.78 14.69
N GLU A 26 -22.75 -16.46 14.51
CA GLU A 26 -22.62 -15.88 13.18
C GLU A 26 -21.25 -16.31 12.65
N ASP A 27 -21.25 -16.86 11.43
CA ASP A 27 -20.06 -17.25 10.67
C ASP A 27 -19.11 -16.05 10.50
N SER A 28 -18.34 -15.78 11.54
CA SER A 28 -17.12 -14.98 11.44
C SER A 28 -16.14 -15.87 10.69
N LYS A 29 -15.68 -15.40 9.53
CA LYS A 29 -14.63 -16.04 8.72
C LYS A 29 -13.45 -16.41 9.63
N SER A 30 -13.45 -17.62 10.17
CA SER A 30 -12.52 -18.05 11.21
C SER A 30 -11.24 -18.49 10.54
N GLY A 31 -10.19 -17.68 10.71
CA GLY A 31 -8.86 -17.97 10.20
C GLY A 31 -8.01 -16.70 10.13
N THR A 32 -6.70 -16.88 10.14
CA THR A 32 -5.75 -15.79 9.92
C THR A 32 -5.37 -15.72 8.44
N THR A 33 -4.85 -14.57 8.03
CA THR A 33 -4.14 -14.43 6.77
C THR A 33 -2.85 -13.65 6.96
N LYS A 34 -1.91 -13.91 6.05
CA LYS A 34 -0.67 -13.16 5.96
C LYS A 34 -0.95 -11.79 5.33
N PHE A 35 -0.58 -10.73 6.04
CA PHE A 35 -0.66 -9.36 5.53
C PHE A 35 0.76 -8.79 5.43
N SER A 36 1.19 -8.56 4.19
CA SER A 36 2.52 -8.08 3.85
C SER A 36 2.43 -6.66 3.30
N VAL A 37 3.23 -5.75 3.85
CA VAL A 37 3.32 -4.34 3.44
C VAL A 37 4.67 -4.08 2.81
N TYR A 38 4.65 -3.60 1.57
CA TYR A 38 5.82 -3.27 0.77
C TYR A 38 5.92 -1.76 0.60
N LEU A 39 7.13 -1.26 0.43
CA LEU A 39 7.44 0.13 0.08
C LEU A 39 8.06 0.17 -1.31
N THR A 40 7.60 1.11 -2.11
CA THR A 40 8.15 1.47 -3.42
C THR A 40 8.05 2.98 -3.60
N ASP A 41 8.73 3.53 -4.59
CA ASP A 41 8.81 4.96 -4.83
C ASP A 41 8.45 5.31 -6.27
N ALA A 42 7.80 6.47 -6.40
CA ALA A 42 7.61 7.11 -7.69
C ALA A 42 8.80 8.02 -8.03
N PRO A 43 9.16 8.13 -9.32
CA PRO A 43 10.31 8.90 -9.77
C PRO A 43 10.48 10.29 -9.15
N SER A 44 11.74 10.63 -8.88
CA SER A 44 12.12 11.88 -8.24
C SER A 44 13.32 12.54 -8.92
N PRO A 45 13.38 13.88 -8.95
CA PRO A 45 14.52 14.62 -9.45
C PRO A 45 15.65 14.78 -8.41
N TYR A 46 15.46 14.31 -7.18
CA TYR A 46 16.44 14.42 -6.10
C TYR A 46 17.52 13.33 -6.22
N ASP A 47 18.68 13.56 -5.61
CA ASP A 47 19.74 12.55 -5.56
C ASP A 47 19.37 11.44 -4.57
N GLU A 48 18.79 11.81 -3.41
CA GLU A 48 18.26 10.89 -2.41
C GLU A 48 17.06 11.51 -1.70
N VAL A 49 16.12 10.68 -1.27
CA VAL A 49 15.06 11.06 -0.32
C VAL A 49 15.05 10.04 0.80
N ASN A 50 15.62 10.42 1.92
CA ASN A 50 15.84 9.59 3.09
C ASN A 50 14.69 9.78 4.08
N VAL A 51 13.88 8.75 4.25
CA VAL A 51 12.72 8.75 5.16
C VAL A 51 12.94 7.77 6.29
N ASP A 52 12.79 8.26 7.52
CA ASP A 52 12.89 7.48 8.74
C ASP A 52 11.55 6.77 8.99
N ILE A 53 11.50 5.46 8.77
CA ILE A 53 10.30 4.63 8.93
C ILE A 53 10.43 3.85 10.24
N GLN A 54 9.44 4.05 11.12
CA GLN A 54 9.47 3.53 12.49
C GLN A 54 8.48 2.40 12.72
N ASP A 55 7.31 2.45 12.08
CA ASP A 55 6.33 1.38 12.19
C ASP A 55 5.29 1.40 11.07
N VAL A 56 4.57 0.29 10.91
CA VAL A 56 3.33 0.21 10.15
C VAL A 56 2.26 -0.37 11.07
N MET A 57 1.15 0.34 11.21
CA MET A 57 0.02 -0.11 12.03
C MET A 57 -1.20 -0.39 11.14
N VAL A 58 -2.02 -1.34 11.56
CA VAL A 58 -3.29 -1.69 10.91
C VAL A 58 -4.46 -1.39 11.84
N ASN A 59 -5.60 -1.03 11.26
CA ASN A 59 -6.86 -0.94 11.99
C ASN A 59 -7.94 -1.78 11.31
N SER A 60 -8.32 -2.86 11.99
CA SER A 60 -9.35 -3.80 11.55
C SER A 60 -10.72 -3.50 12.15
N THR A 61 -10.86 -2.40 12.90
CA THR A 61 -12.12 -1.99 13.53
C THR A 61 -12.84 -0.93 12.68
N SER A 62 -14.12 -0.71 12.97
CA SER A 62 -14.90 0.39 12.39
C SER A 62 -14.55 1.75 13.00
N ASP A 63 -13.85 1.78 14.14
CA ASP A 63 -13.43 3.01 14.79
C ASP A 63 -12.10 3.49 14.19
N THR A 64 -12.11 4.64 13.53
CA THR A 64 -10.90 5.22 12.90
C THR A 64 -9.94 5.89 13.89
N ALA A 65 -10.35 6.06 15.15
CA ALA A 65 -9.55 6.69 16.20
C ALA A 65 -8.78 5.65 17.04
N SER A 66 -9.42 4.54 17.42
CA SER A 66 -8.83 3.49 18.25
C SER A 66 -8.61 2.17 17.48
N GLY A 67 -8.09 1.12 18.12
CA GLY A 67 -7.93 -0.20 17.49
C GLY A 67 -6.68 -0.39 16.63
N TRP A 68 -5.72 0.53 16.69
CA TRP A 68 -4.45 0.41 15.95
C TRP A 68 -3.57 -0.69 16.53
N GLN A 69 -3.13 -1.61 15.68
CA GLN A 69 -2.22 -2.69 16.02
C GLN A 69 -0.94 -2.53 15.21
N SER A 70 0.22 -2.57 15.87
CA SER A 70 1.51 -2.57 15.17
C SER A 70 1.71 -3.89 14.43
N LEU A 71 2.15 -3.80 13.17
CA LEU A 71 2.58 -4.94 12.39
C LEU A 71 4.06 -5.29 12.65
N HIS A 72 4.76 -4.44 13.40
CA HIS A 72 6.20 -4.51 13.68
C HIS A 72 7.03 -4.60 12.40
N ILE A 73 7.57 -3.47 11.96
CA ILE A 73 8.44 -3.46 10.78
C ILE A 73 9.70 -4.28 11.04
N ILE A 74 10.18 -4.96 9.99
CA ILE A 74 11.31 -5.89 10.06
C ILE A 74 12.60 -5.15 10.41
N LYS A 75 12.77 -3.93 9.88
CA LYS A 75 13.96 -3.11 10.08
C LYS A 75 13.60 -1.61 10.21
N PRO A 76 13.30 -1.11 11.41
CA PRO A 76 13.15 0.33 11.61
C PRO A 76 14.41 1.11 11.24
N GLY A 77 14.23 2.29 10.66
CA GLY A 77 15.31 3.21 10.34
C GLY A 77 15.10 3.99 9.04
N ILE A 78 16.20 4.51 8.51
CA ILE A 78 16.21 5.39 7.35
C ILE A 78 16.23 4.56 6.07
N TYR A 79 15.30 4.85 5.16
CA TYR A 79 15.19 4.29 3.83
C TYR A 79 15.39 5.40 2.80
N ASN A 80 16.32 5.22 1.86
CA ASN A 80 16.34 6.04 0.65
C ASN A 80 15.21 5.52 -0.26
N LEU A 81 14.17 6.33 -0.45
CA LEU A 81 13.00 5.92 -1.24
C LEU A 81 13.40 5.58 -2.68
N LEU A 82 14.37 6.29 -3.25
CA LEU A 82 14.73 6.17 -4.65
C LEU A 82 15.35 4.81 -5.02
N ASP A 83 15.82 4.05 -4.01
CA ASP A 83 16.30 2.68 -4.15
C ASP A 83 15.19 1.70 -4.57
N PHE A 84 13.92 2.08 -4.37
CA PHE A 84 12.74 1.23 -4.59
C PHE A 84 11.86 1.74 -5.73
N SER A 85 12.47 2.21 -6.81
CA SER A 85 11.77 2.73 -8.00
C SER A 85 11.77 1.73 -9.16
N ASN A 86 10.99 2.02 -10.21
CA ASN A 86 10.92 1.23 -11.44
C ASN A 86 10.58 -0.27 -11.23
N GLY A 87 9.67 -0.55 -10.28
CA GLY A 87 9.22 -1.91 -9.96
C GLY A 87 10.07 -2.66 -8.94
N ILE A 88 11.10 -2.03 -8.40
CA ILE A 88 11.83 -2.53 -7.23
C ILE A 88 11.03 -2.15 -5.98
N ASP A 89 10.93 -3.06 -5.02
CA ASP A 89 10.25 -2.81 -3.75
C ASP A 89 11.04 -3.39 -2.57
N THR A 90 10.60 -3.06 -1.36
CA THR A 90 11.13 -3.64 -0.12
C THR A 90 10.00 -4.02 0.84
N LEU A 91 10.16 -5.15 1.53
CA LEU A 91 9.20 -5.60 2.53
C LEU A 91 9.41 -4.83 3.84
N LEU A 92 8.40 -4.05 4.25
CA LEU A 92 8.42 -3.33 5.53
C LEU A 92 7.97 -4.21 6.68
N ALA A 93 6.82 -4.88 6.53
CA ALA A 93 6.20 -5.68 7.57
C ALA A 93 5.47 -6.89 6.97
N SER A 94 5.41 -7.99 7.72
CA SER A 94 4.70 -9.20 7.30
C SER A 94 4.18 -9.95 8.51
N TYR A 95 2.87 -9.88 8.74
CA TYR A 95 2.25 -10.31 10.00
C TYR A 95 0.97 -11.11 9.74
N ASP A 96 0.67 -12.08 10.60
CA ASP A 96 -0.57 -12.84 10.53
C ASP A 96 -1.68 -12.10 11.28
N ILE A 97 -2.73 -11.69 10.57
CA ILE A 97 -3.87 -10.99 11.14
C ILE A 97 -5.18 -11.74 10.87
N PRO A 98 -6.21 -11.56 11.71
CA PRO A 98 -7.52 -12.18 11.48
C PRO A 98 -8.08 -11.81 10.10
N ALA A 99 -8.68 -12.79 9.42
CA ALA A 99 -9.47 -12.51 8.23
C ALA A 99 -10.65 -11.60 8.58
N GLY A 100 -11.02 -10.70 7.66
CA GLY A 100 -11.98 -9.65 7.94
C GLY A 100 -11.72 -8.37 7.16
N LYS A 101 -12.47 -7.31 7.49
CA LYS A 101 -12.32 -6.02 6.81
C LYS A 101 -11.19 -5.21 7.45
N ILE A 102 -10.36 -4.59 6.62
CA ILE A 102 -9.41 -3.56 7.05
C ILE A 102 -9.76 -2.27 6.33
N SER A 103 -9.97 -1.21 7.09
CA SER A 103 -10.27 0.10 6.53
C SER A 103 -9.00 0.89 6.24
N GLN A 104 -8.02 0.83 7.15
CA GLN A 104 -6.89 1.75 7.17
C GLN A 104 -5.59 1.09 7.61
N VAL A 105 -4.49 1.66 7.08
CA VAL A 105 -3.12 1.42 7.52
C VAL A 105 -2.53 2.76 7.96
N ARG A 106 -1.58 2.75 8.89
CA ARG A 106 -0.86 3.94 9.34
C ARG A 106 0.63 3.69 9.20
N LEU A 107 1.31 4.58 8.48
CA LEU A 107 2.77 4.61 8.39
C LEU A 107 3.30 5.57 9.45
N VAL A 108 4.11 5.08 10.39
CA VAL A 108 4.73 5.90 11.43
C VAL A 108 6.12 6.31 10.98
N LEU A 109 6.35 7.62 10.92
CA LEU A 109 7.62 8.21 10.51
C LEU A 109 8.39 8.72 11.73
N GLY A 110 9.71 8.57 11.69
CA GLY A 110 10.63 9.16 12.64
C GLY A 110 11.00 10.60 12.26
N SER A 111 11.94 11.18 13.00
CA SER A 111 12.37 12.57 12.82
C SER A 111 13.57 12.73 11.89
N ASN A 112 14.30 11.65 11.58
CA ASN A 112 15.57 11.72 10.88
C ASN A 112 15.40 11.64 9.36
N ASN A 113 14.60 12.57 8.81
CA ASN A 113 14.33 12.63 7.38
C ASN A 113 15.24 13.67 6.70
N SER A 114 15.72 13.38 5.49
CA SER A 114 16.55 14.30 4.70
C SER A 114 16.34 14.13 3.20
N VAL A 115 16.73 15.15 2.45
CA VAL A 115 16.78 15.13 0.98
C VAL A 115 18.18 15.52 0.54
N VAL A 116 18.72 14.85 -0.47
CA VAL A 116 20.01 15.20 -1.08
C VAL A 116 19.77 15.85 -2.44
N ILE A 117 20.34 17.03 -2.63
CA ILE A 117 20.19 17.84 -3.86
C ILE A 117 21.55 18.40 -4.24
N GLY A 118 22.04 18.03 -5.43
CA GLY A 118 23.37 18.42 -5.90
C GLY A 118 24.48 17.90 -4.97
N GLY A 119 24.29 16.71 -4.39
CA GLY A 119 25.21 16.08 -3.45
C GLY A 119 25.22 16.67 -2.03
N SER A 120 24.38 17.68 -1.75
CA SER A 120 24.26 18.29 -0.40
C SER A 120 23.01 17.78 0.31
N SER A 121 23.15 17.35 1.56
CA SER A 121 22.04 16.86 2.38
C SER A 121 21.35 17.99 3.15
N PHE A 122 20.02 18.03 3.09
CA PHE A 122 19.17 18.99 3.79
C PHE A 122 18.14 18.26 4.64
N PRO A 123 17.86 18.71 5.88
CA PRO A 123 16.83 18.10 6.70
C PRO A 123 15.44 18.32 6.10
N LEU A 124 14.59 17.30 6.22
CA LEU A 124 13.18 17.37 5.87
C LEU A 124 12.34 17.53 7.15
N GLU A 125 11.79 18.72 7.35
CA GLU A 125 10.90 18.97 8.49
C GLU A 125 9.56 18.27 8.26
N THR A 126 9.15 17.41 9.20
CA THR A 126 7.80 16.81 9.21
C THR A 126 6.86 17.75 9.95
N PRO A 127 5.73 18.20 9.37
CA PRO A 127 4.68 18.88 10.11
C PRO A 127 4.26 18.04 11.33
N SER A 128 3.98 18.69 12.45
CA SER A 128 3.65 18.03 13.74
C SER A 128 2.55 16.97 13.65
N ALA A 129 1.64 17.08 12.69
CA ALA A 129 0.59 16.08 12.44
C ALA A 129 1.12 14.68 12.02
N GLN A 130 2.34 14.58 11.47
CA GLN A 130 2.95 13.31 11.07
C GLN A 130 3.54 12.52 12.24
N GLN A 131 3.75 13.15 13.41
CA GLN A 131 4.25 12.46 14.60
C GLN A 131 3.29 11.36 15.09
N SER A 132 2.00 11.47 14.77
CA SER A 132 0.98 10.44 15.07
C SER A 132 0.89 9.33 14.02
N GLY A 133 1.70 9.40 12.95
CA GLY A 133 1.67 8.54 11.78
C GLY A 133 0.67 8.98 10.70
N LEU A 134 1.02 8.73 9.44
CA LEU A 134 0.21 9.02 8.27
C LEU A 134 -0.84 7.92 8.05
N LYS A 135 -2.12 8.26 8.13
CA LYS A 135 -3.22 7.33 7.82
C LYS A 135 -3.42 7.20 6.32
N LEU A 136 -3.53 5.96 5.86
CA LEU A 136 -3.76 5.55 4.48
C LEU A 136 -5.02 4.69 4.41
N ASN A 137 -5.91 5.01 3.48
CA ASN A 137 -7.12 4.21 3.27
C ASN A 137 -6.78 3.01 2.36
N VAL A 138 -7.22 1.82 2.76
CA VAL A 138 -6.92 0.56 2.03
C VAL A 138 -8.19 -0.20 1.66
N HIS A 139 -9.25 -0.15 2.49
CA HIS A 139 -10.55 -0.81 2.26
C HIS A 139 -10.42 -2.24 1.68
N ALA A 140 -9.82 -3.14 2.46
CA ALA A 140 -9.55 -4.53 2.08
C ALA A 140 -10.51 -5.53 2.74
N ASP A 141 -10.85 -6.59 2.02
CA ASP A 141 -11.53 -7.78 2.56
C ASP A 141 -10.56 -8.95 2.59
N LEU A 142 -10.00 -9.22 3.76
CA LEU A 142 -9.05 -10.30 3.97
C LEU A 142 -9.74 -11.66 4.01
N VAL A 143 -9.19 -12.61 3.26
CA VAL A 143 -9.65 -14.00 3.20
C VAL A 143 -8.62 -14.88 3.89
N ALA A 144 -9.09 -15.75 4.79
CA ALA A 144 -8.22 -16.67 5.51
C ALA A 144 -7.40 -17.55 4.54
N GLY A 145 -6.12 -17.72 4.83
CA GLY A 145 -5.19 -18.51 4.01
C GLY A 145 -4.77 -17.89 2.66
N VAL A 146 -5.24 -16.69 2.31
CA VAL A 146 -4.85 -15.98 1.09
C VAL A 146 -4.04 -14.74 1.46
N GLU A 147 -2.73 -14.76 1.20
CA GLU A 147 -1.86 -13.63 1.49
C GLU A 147 -2.36 -12.35 0.82
N TYR A 148 -2.37 -11.26 1.60
CA TYR A 148 -2.69 -9.93 1.14
C TYR A 148 -1.43 -9.08 1.09
N ARG A 149 -1.05 -8.66 -0.12
CA ARG A 149 0.12 -7.81 -0.37
C ARG A 149 -0.33 -6.39 -0.68
N LEU A 150 0.09 -5.45 0.17
CA LEU A 150 -0.17 -4.02 0.05
C LEU A 150 1.14 -3.30 -0.29
N TRP A 151 1.15 -2.52 -1.35
CA TRP A 151 2.26 -1.61 -1.65
C TRP A 151 1.90 -0.19 -1.20
N LEU A 152 2.86 0.46 -0.55
CA LEU A 152 2.90 1.88 -0.27
C LEU A 152 3.83 2.50 -1.31
N ASP A 153 3.23 3.14 -2.32
CA ASP A 153 3.94 3.86 -3.37
C ASP A 153 4.11 5.32 -2.94
N PHE A 154 5.31 5.62 -2.44
CA PHE A 154 5.66 6.92 -1.92
C PHE A 154 6.10 7.80 -3.08
N ASP A 155 5.42 8.90 -3.36
CA ASP A 155 5.84 9.82 -4.42
C ASP A 155 6.83 10.83 -3.85
N ALA A 156 8.13 10.51 -3.86
CA ALA A 156 9.17 11.38 -3.32
C ALA A 156 9.15 12.79 -3.94
N ASN A 157 8.93 12.89 -5.25
CA ASN A 157 8.87 14.17 -5.98
C ASN A 157 7.75 15.08 -5.45
N ARG A 158 6.55 14.54 -5.25
CA ARG A 158 5.41 15.31 -4.71
C ARG A 158 5.44 15.45 -3.19
N SER A 159 6.24 14.64 -2.51
CA SER A 159 6.32 14.62 -1.06
C SER A 159 7.29 15.62 -0.48
N VAL A 160 8.31 16.04 -1.22
CA VAL A 160 9.25 17.08 -0.79
C VAL A 160 8.73 18.45 -1.24
N VAL A 161 8.56 19.36 -0.28
CA VAL A 161 8.07 20.71 -0.54
C VAL A 161 9.11 21.74 -0.11
N THR A 162 9.58 22.56 -1.05
CA THR A 162 10.45 23.70 -0.74
C THR A 162 9.62 24.90 -0.31
N THR A 163 9.96 25.50 0.84
CA THR A 163 9.31 26.72 1.33
C THR A 163 9.91 27.96 0.66
N GLY A 164 9.18 29.09 0.72
CA GLY A 164 9.72 30.39 0.28
C GLY A 164 10.95 30.87 1.07
N SER A 165 11.25 30.25 2.22
CA SER A 165 12.45 30.50 3.02
C SER A 165 13.61 29.55 2.70
N GLY A 166 13.47 28.68 1.69
CA GLY A 166 14.51 27.73 1.27
C GLY A 166 14.63 26.49 2.16
N LYS A 167 13.67 26.23 3.04
CA LYS A 167 13.59 24.98 3.82
C LYS A 167 12.89 23.89 3.03
N TYR A 168 13.14 22.64 3.40
CA TYR A 168 12.45 21.48 2.83
C TYR A 168 11.54 20.84 3.87
N ILE A 169 10.30 20.56 3.48
CA ILE A 169 9.26 19.96 4.32
C ILE A 169 8.86 18.63 3.70
N LEU A 170 8.71 17.59 4.52
CA LEU A 170 8.13 16.32 4.11
C LEU A 170 6.61 16.37 4.26
N LYS A 171 5.89 16.27 3.14
CA LYS A 171 4.44 16.11 3.06
C LYS A 171 4.13 14.86 2.24
N PRO A 172 4.16 13.65 2.84
CA PRO A 172 4.03 12.40 2.13
C PRO A 172 2.78 12.35 1.26
N VAL A 173 3.00 12.04 -0.01
CA VAL A 173 1.99 11.69 -0.99
C VAL A 173 2.19 10.21 -1.26
N ILE A 174 1.32 9.37 -0.68
CA ILE A 174 1.44 7.91 -0.78
C ILE A 174 0.18 7.37 -1.44
N ARG A 175 0.38 6.54 -2.46
CA ARG A 175 -0.66 5.76 -3.10
C ARG A 175 -0.60 4.33 -2.58
N THR A 176 -1.76 3.75 -2.31
CA THR A 176 -1.88 2.36 -1.90
C THR A 176 -2.43 1.54 -3.06
N TYR A 177 -1.84 0.38 -3.31
CA TYR A 177 -2.38 -0.58 -4.27
C TYR A 177 -2.06 -2.01 -3.85
N THR A 178 -2.81 -2.96 -4.42
CA THR A 178 -2.63 -4.38 -4.15
C THR A 178 -2.53 -5.17 -5.44
N GLU A 179 -1.90 -6.33 -5.36
CA GLU A 179 -1.79 -7.25 -6.50
C GLU A 179 -3.18 -7.68 -7.01
N ALA A 180 -4.13 -7.90 -6.11
CA ALA A 180 -5.48 -8.35 -6.44
C ALA A 180 -6.38 -7.27 -7.06
N THR A 181 -5.99 -6.00 -7.03
CA THR A 181 -6.81 -4.87 -7.52
C THR A 181 -6.12 -4.02 -8.58
N SER A 182 -4.88 -4.35 -8.95
CA SER A 182 -4.09 -3.54 -9.87
C SER A 182 -3.45 -4.34 -10.99
N GLY A 183 -3.09 -3.64 -12.07
CA GLY A 183 -2.23 -4.11 -13.14
C GLY A 183 -1.05 -3.16 -13.33
N SER A 184 -0.26 -3.43 -14.36
CA SER A 184 0.95 -2.66 -14.65
C SER A 184 1.05 -2.34 -16.15
N ILE A 185 1.83 -1.32 -16.48
CA ILE A 185 2.25 -1.01 -17.85
C ILE A 185 3.77 -1.11 -17.92
N ALA A 186 4.29 -1.78 -18.95
CA ALA A 186 5.72 -1.92 -19.18
C ALA A 186 6.08 -1.64 -20.65
N GLY A 187 7.29 -1.14 -20.89
CA GLY A 187 7.78 -0.89 -22.25
C GLY A 187 9.25 -0.51 -22.27
N ILE A 188 9.73 -0.14 -23.46
CA ILE A 188 11.10 0.33 -23.69
C ILE A 188 11.03 1.66 -24.44
N VAL A 189 11.70 2.69 -23.94
CA VAL A 189 11.87 3.96 -24.64
C VAL A 189 13.16 3.94 -25.44
N LEU A 190 13.08 4.34 -26.72
CA LEU A 190 14.24 4.54 -27.58
C LEU A 190 14.31 5.99 -28.12
N PRO A 191 15.51 6.55 -28.29
CA PRO A 191 16.80 6.02 -27.83
C PRO A 191 16.88 5.95 -26.28
N PRO A 192 17.65 5.01 -25.70
CA PRO A 192 17.81 4.94 -24.24
C PRO A 192 18.36 6.26 -23.69
N LEU A 193 18.07 6.55 -22.42
CA LEU A 193 18.48 7.78 -21.71
C LEU A 193 17.93 9.09 -22.31
N SER A 194 17.10 9.02 -23.34
CA SER A 194 16.54 10.20 -24.01
C SER A 194 15.21 10.66 -23.43
N ALA A 195 14.56 9.83 -22.60
CA ALA A 195 13.38 10.20 -21.84
C ALA A 195 13.76 10.84 -20.50
N LYS A 196 13.03 11.89 -20.15
CA LYS A 196 13.04 12.49 -18.81
C LYS A 196 12.06 11.83 -17.85
N GLY A 197 11.09 11.10 -18.38
CA GLY A 197 10.13 10.34 -17.60
C GLY A 197 9.03 9.74 -18.48
N VAL A 198 8.35 8.74 -17.91
CA VAL A 198 7.14 8.13 -18.46
C VAL A 198 6.01 8.44 -17.49
N PHE A 199 4.92 9.01 -18.00
CA PHE A 199 3.77 9.44 -17.22
C PHE A 199 2.53 8.68 -17.68
N ILE A 200 1.84 8.06 -16.73
CA ILE A 200 0.56 7.41 -16.96
C ILE A 200 -0.53 8.44 -16.68
N LEU A 201 -1.22 8.84 -17.73
CA LEU A 201 -2.23 9.88 -17.70
C LEU A 201 -3.62 9.25 -17.80
N GLN A 202 -4.54 9.76 -17.00
CA GLN A 202 -5.97 9.51 -17.15
C GLN A 202 -6.68 10.85 -17.18
N ASN A 203 -7.36 11.14 -18.29
CA ASN A 203 -7.87 12.48 -18.59
C ASN A 203 -6.71 13.51 -18.58
N ALA A 204 -6.82 14.56 -17.76
CA ALA A 204 -5.80 15.60 -17.61
C ALA A 204 -4.80 15.34 -16.46
N ASP A 205 -5.00 14.27 -15.68
CA ASP A 205 -4.24 14.02 -14.46
C ASP A 205 -3.15 12.97 -14.66
N THR A 206 -1.99 13.21 -14.05
CA THR A 206 -0.91 12.22 -13.92
C THR A 206 -1.22 11.29 -12.75
N ILE A 207 -1.44 10.02 -13.06
CA ILE A 207 -1.81 8.99 -12.09
C ILE A 207 -0.57 8.33 -11.47
N ALA A 208 0.44 8.07 -12.29
CA ALA A 208 1.69 7.44 -11.89
C ALA A 208 2.80 7.81 -12.88
N ALA A 209 4.06 7.61 -12.48
CA ALA A 209 5.21 7.84 -13.33
C ALA A 209 6.29 6.76 -13.15
N ALA A 210 7.18 6.63 -14.14
CA ALA A 210 8.43 5.87 -14.06
C ALA A 210 9.56 6.66 -14.73
N ILE A 211 10.80 6.43 -14.31
CA ILE A 211 12.00 6.81 -15.06
C ILE A 211 12.52 5.54 -15.73
N PRO A 212 12.67 5.53 -17.07
CA PRO A 212 13.31 4.41 -17.75
C PRO A 212 14.73 4.17 -17.26
N ASP A 213 15.12 2.90 -17.16
CA ASP A 213 16.49 2.52 -16.78
C ASP A 213 17.50 2.82 -17.91
N ALA A 214 18.77 2.42 -17.69
CA ALA A 214 19.84 2.63 -18.66
C ALA A 214 19.61 1.97 -20.03
N THR A 215 18.72 0.97 -20.11
CA THR A 215 18.30 0.30 -21.34
C THR A 215 17.07 0.95 -21.98
N GLY A 216 16.45 1.91 -21.29
CA GLY A 216 15.18 2.51 -21.67
C GLY A 216 13.96 1.73 -21.18
N ALA A 217 14.14 0.64 -20.43
CA ALA A 217 13.02 -0.14 -19.92
C ALA A 217 12.33 0.56 -18.74
N PHE A 218 11.01 0.52 -18.71
CA PHE A 218 10.21 1.06 -17.62
C PHE A 218 9.09 0.11 -17.22
N LEU A 219 8.73 0.15 -15.93
CA LEU A 219 7.56 -0.52 -15.37
C LEU A 219 6.81 0.46 -14.46
N VAL A 220 5.52 0.66 -14.73
CA VAL A 220 4.60 1.39 -13.85
C VAL A 220 3.57 0.42 -13.30
N ALA A 221 3.58 0.19 -11.99
CA ALA A 221 2.70 -0.76 -11.31
C ALA A 221 1.60 -0.06 -10.50
N GLY A 222 0.62 -0.87 -10.07
CA GLY A 222 -0.45 -0.40 -9.17
C GLY A 222 -1.59 0.32 -9.88
N LEU A 223 -1.71 0.21 -11.20
CA LEU A 223 -2.75 0.91 -11.96
C LEU A 223 -4.07 0.16 -11.83
N ASN A 224 -5.16 0.87 -11.55
CA ASN A 224 -6.50 0.29 -11.60
C ASN A 224 -6.81 -0.17 -13.03
N ALA A 225 -7.74 -1.13 -13.20
CA ALA A 225 -8.19 -1.49 -14.54
C ALA A 225 -8.87 -0.29 -15.22
N GLY A 226 -8.51 -0.03 -16.47
CA GLY A 226 -8.99 1.13 -17.22
C GLY A 226 -8.11 1.46 -18.41
N ALA A 227 -8.52 2.48 -19.16
CA ALA A 227 -7.75 3.02 -20.27
C ALA A 227 -6.92 4.23 -19.81
N TYR A 228 -5.66 4.27 -20.25
CA TYR A 228 -4.68 5.31 -19.92
C TYR A 228 -3.95 5.79 -21.17
N ASN A 229 -3.42 7.00 -21.10
CA ASN A 229 -2.42 7.47 -22.06
C ASN A 229 -1.02 7.34 -21.43
N VAL A 230 -0.05 6.91 -22.21
CA VAL A 230 1.35 6.78 -21.79
C VAL A 230 2.13 7.89 -22.47
N ALA A 231 2.44 8.94 -21.72
CA ALA A 231 3.22 10.07 -22.21
C ALA A 231 4.69 9.87 -21.83
N VAL A 232 5.57 9.89 -22.82
CA VAL A 232 7.02 9.83 -22.63
C VAL A 232 7.57 11.22 -22.90
N ALA A 233 8.10 11.87 -21.87
CA ALA A 233 8.71 13.19 -21.99
C ALA A 233 10.13 13.06 -22.52
N GLY A 234 10.43 13.74 -23.62
CA GLY A 234 11.76 13.78 -24.21
C GLY A 234 12.71 14.70 -23.45
N ASN A 235 13.98 14.70 -23.85
CA ASN A 235 15.03 15.50 -23.23
C ASN A 235 15.12 16.95 -23.77
N GLY A 236 14.16 17.37 -24.60
CA GLY A 236 14.12 18.68 -25.25
C GLY A 236 14.83 18.73 -26.61
N ILE A 237 15.72 17.77 -26.90
CA ILE A 237 16.24 17.54 -28.26
C ILE A 237 15.26 16.66 -29.02
N LEU A 238 14.87 15.53 -28.42
CA LEU A 238 13.78 14.70 -28.90
C LEU A 238 12.47 15.17 -28.25
N LYS A 239 11.41 15.16 -29.04
CA LYS A 239 10.07 15.57 -28.64
C LYS A 239 9.35 14.47 -27.88
N ASP A 240 8.39 14.90 -27.08
CA ASP A 240 7.51 14.01 -26.33
C ASP A 240 6.71 13.11 -27.28
N THR A 241 6.44 11.88 -26.84
CA THR A 241 5.60 10.92 -27.55
C THR A 241 4.53 10.40 -26.62
N THR A 242 3.28 10.35 -27.08
CA THR A 242 2.16 9.84 -26.28
C THR A 242 1.47 8.69 -26.99
N LEU A 243 1.35 7.56 -26.29
CA LEU A 243 0.50 6.44 -26.69
C LEU A 243 -0.88 6.63 -26.07
N LEU A 244 -1.93 6.51 -26.88
CA LEU A 244 -3.31 6.70 -26.44
C LEU A 244 -4.00 5.36 -26.19
N GLY A 245 -4.89 5.31 -25.19
CA GLY A 245 -5.83 4.21 -25.01
C GLY A 245 -5.19 2.86 -24.63
N VAL A 246 -4.10 2.89 -23.86
CA VAL A 246 -3.47 1.68 -23.30
C VAL A 246 -4.37 1.11 -22.21
N ASN A 247 -4.88 -0.10 -22.43
CA ASN A 247 -5.82 -0.76 -21.52
C ASN A 247 -5.09 -1.59 -20.47
N VAL A 248 -5.32 -1.28 -19.19
CA VAL A 248 -4.81 -2.04 -18.04
C VAL A 248 -5.86 -3.03 -17.57
N THR A 249 -5.42 -4.26 -17.29
CA THR A 249 -6.23 -5.31 -16.66
C THR A 249 -5.59 -5.72 -15.33
N VAL A 250 -6.40 -5.98 -14.32
CA VAL A 250 -5.94 -6.45 -13.00
C VAL A 250 -5.13 -7.75 -13.13
N GLY A 251 -4.03 -7.85 -12.39
CA GLY A 251 -3.15 -9.02 -12.35
C GLY A 251 -2.33 -9.23 -13.63
N LYS A 252 -2.29 -8.26 -14.55
CA LYS A 252 -1.53 -8.36 -15.81
C LYS A 252 -0.56 -7.20 -16.00
N VAL A 253 0.58 -7.52 -16.59
CA VAL A 253 1.51 -6.53 -17.16
C VAL A 253 1.11 -6.26 -18.60
N THR A 254 0.70 -5.02 -18.89
CA THR A 254 0.36 -4.55 -20.23
C THR A 254 1.61 -4.03 -20.90
N THR A 255 2.13 -4.75 -21.90
CA THR A 255 3.33 -4.33 -22.62
C THR A 255 2.97 -3.39 -23.78
N VAL A 256 3.50 -2.17 -23.76
CA VAL A 256 3.34 -1.20 -24.86
C VAL A 256 4.43 -1.31 -25.93
N GLY A 257 5.38 -2.23 -25.74
CA GLY A 257 6.50 -2.45 -26.66
C GLY A 257 7.49 -1.30 -26.63
N THR A 258 8.02 -0.96 -27.80
CA THR A 258 9.01 0.11 -27.97
C THR A 258 8.32 1.44 -28.28
N VAL A 259 8.64 2.48 -27.50
CA VAL A 259 8.21 3.86 -27.71
C VAL A 259 9.40 4.66 -28.21
N THR A 260 9.35 5.11 -29.47
CA THR A 260 10.44 5.89 -30.07
C THR A 260 10.16 7.38 -29.94
N LEU A 261 11.11 8.12 -29.37
CA LEU A 261 11.12 9.59 -29.36
C LEU A 261 11.70 10.12 -30.68
N HIS A 262 11.18 11.27 -31.15
CA HIS A 262 11.48 11.85 -32.47
C HIS A 262 11.98 13.29 -32.40
#